data_AF-A0A2W4RUX7-F1
#
_entry.id   AF-A0A2W4RUX7-F1
#
_cell.length_a   1.000
_cell.length_b   1.000
_cell.length_c   1.000
_cell.angle_alpha   90.00
_cell.angle_beta   90.00
_cell.angle_gamma   90.00
#
_symmetry.space_group_name_H-M   'P 1'
#
loop_
_entity.id
_entity.type
_entity.pdbx_description
1 polymer ?
#
loop_
_entity_poly.entity_id
_entity_poly.type
_entity_poly.pdbx_seq_one_letter_code
_entity_poly.pdbx_strand_id
1 'polypeptide(L)' 'MFVAGLALLVGGADWLVRGAARIAAASGISPLVIGLTIVAYGTSAPELAVSVGAAWAGEADLGLGNIVGRNS' A
#
# COMPACT_ATOMS: atom_id res chain seq x y z
N MET A 1 -20.10 0.52 12.46
CA MET A 1 -19.09 1.57 12.17
C MET A 1 -17.91 1.05 11.35
N PHE A 2 -17.40 -0.16 11.62
CA PHE A 2 -16.28 -0.77 10.87
C PHE A 2 -16.47 -0.79 9.35
N VAL A 3 -17.61 -1.28 8.85
CA VAL A 3 -17.92 -1.34 7.40
C VAL A 3 -17.94 0.05 6.75
N ALA A 4 -18.48 1.05 7.45
CA ALA A 4 -18.51 2.42 6.96
C ALA A 4 -17.09 3.03 6.89
N GLY A 5 -16.24 2.76 7.89
CA GLY A 5 -14.83 3.16 7.87
C GLY A 5 -14.06 2.50 6.73
N LEU A 6 -14.28 1.21 6.49
CA LEU A 6 -13.64 0.46 5.41
C LEU A 6 -14.10 0.97 4.04
N ALA A 7 -15.40 1.23 3.86
CA ALA A 7 -15.94 1.82 2.64
C ALA A 7 -15.36 3.23 2.38
N LEU A 8 -15.21 4.05 3.42
CA LEU A 8 -14.66 5.40 3.30
C LEU A 8 -13.15 5.38 3.02
N LEU A 9 -12.42 4.43 3.60
CA LEU A 9 -11.01 4.21 3.32
C LEU A 9 -10.80 3.79 1.86
N VAL A 10 -11.55 2.78 1.39
CA VAL A 10 -11.44 2.28 0.01
C VAL A 10 -11.86 3.35 -0.99
N GLY A 11 -13.00 4.01 -0.77
CA GLY A 11 -13.48 5.07 -1.64
C GLY A 11 -12.55 6.30 -1.66
N GLY A 12 -12.03 6.69 -0.51
CA GLY A 12 -11.08 7.80 -0.38
C GLY A 12 -9.74 7.50 -1.07
N ALA A 13 -9.23 6.28 -0.93
CA ALA A 13 -8.01 5.84 -1.63
C ALA A 13 -8.18 5.88 -3.15
N ASP A 14 -9.31 5.39 -3.68
CA ASP A 14 -9.59 5.41 -5.12
C ASP A 14 -9.67 6.84 -5.66
N TRP A 15 -10.31 7.75 -4.91
CA TRP A 15 -10.35 9.18 -5.25
C TRP A 15 -8.98 9.84 -5.22
N LEU A 16 -8.19 9.57 -4.19
CA LEU A 16 -6.83 10.11 -4.05
C LEU A 16 -5.94 9.68 -5.22
N VAL A 17 -5.96 8.38 -5.56
CA VAL A 17 -5.15 7.82 -6.65
C VAL A 17 -5.54 8.44 -7.99
N ARG A 18 -6.84 8.56 -8.29
CA ARG A 18 -7.32 9.21 -9.52
C ARG A 18 -6.94 10.70 -9.58
N GLY A 19 -7.03 11.40 -8.46
CA GLY A 19 -6.63 12.81 -8.36
C GLY A 19 -5.13 13.00 -8.61
N ALA A 20 -4.30 12.21 -7.94
CA ALA A 20 -2.85 12.21 -8.12
C ALA A 20 -2.46 11.86 -9.57
N ALA A 21 -3.10 10.84 -10.16
CA ALA A 21 -2.87 10.45 -11.55
C ALA A 21 -3.22 11.58 -12.54
N ARG A 22 -4.31 12.32 -12.30
CA ARG A 22 -4.68 13.49 -13.10
C ARG A 22 -3.65 14.60 -13.02
N ILE A 23 -3.15 14.91 -11.82
CA ILE A 23 -2.11 15.92 -11.62
C ILE A 23 -0.80 15.50 -12.31
N ALA A 24 -0.38 14.24 -12.13
CA ALA A 24 0.82 13.70 -12.78
C ALA A 24 0.72 13.74 -14.31
N ALA A 25 -0.45 13.39 -14.87
CA ALA A 25 -0.71 13.48 -16.30
C ALA A 25 -0.67 14.93 -16.80
N ALA A 26 -1.21 15.88 -16.03
CA ALA A 26 -1.15 17.32 -16.35
C ALA A 26 0.30 17.86 -16.31
N SER A 27 1.17 17.26 -15.51
CA SER A 27 2.61 17.55 -15.46
C SER A 27 3.43 16.87 -16.57
N GLY A 28 2.79 16.18 -17.52
CA GLY A 28 3.45 15.53 -18.65
C GLY A 28 4.01 14.13 -18.35
N ILE A 29 3.72 13.56 -17.19
CA ILE A 29 4.09 12.17 -16.85
C ILE A 29 3.16 11.23 -17.62
N SER A 30 3.73 10.22 -18.28
CA SER A 30 2.93 9.28 -19.06
C SER A 30 2.02 8.43 -18.14
N PRO A 31 0.78 8.12 -18.56
CA PRO A 31 -0.11 7.23 -17.81
C PRO A 31 0.50 5.86 -17.49
N LEU A 32 1.42 5.41 -18.34
CA LEU A 32 2.12 4.14 -18.21
C LEU A 32 3.06 4.14 -17.00
N VAL A 33 3.81 5.23 -16.79
CA VAL A 33 4.70 5.38 -15.62
C VAL A 33 3.87 5.47 -14.33
N ILE A 34 2.77 6.23 -14.36
CA ILE A 34 1.86 6.36 -13.22
C ILE A 34 1.28 4.99 -12.84
N GLY A 35 0.75 4.25 -13.83
CA GLY A 35 0.18 2.92 -13.64
C GLY A 35 1.20 1.91 -13.12
N LEU A 36 2.40 1.87 -13.70
CA LEU A 36 3.47 0.97 -13.28
C LEU A 36 3.89 1.23 -11.83
N THR A 37 3.97 2.49 -11.42
CA THR A 37 4.38 2.88 -10.07
C THR A 37 3.30 2.56 -9.03
N ILE A 38 2.03 2.82 -9.35
CA ILE A 38 0.90 2.51 -8.48
C ILE A 38 0.75 0.98 -8.31
N VAL A 39 0.87 0.21 -9.40
CA VAL A 39 0.78 -1.25 -9.35
C VAL A 39 1.94 -1.85 -8.55
N ALA A 40 3.17 -1.35 -8.76
CA ALA A 40 4.33 -1.78 -7.99
C ALA A 40 4.14 -1.53 -6.49
N TYR A 41 3.67 -0.33 -6.10
CA TYR A 41 3.39 -0.04 -4.69
C TYR A 41 2.20 -0.83 -4.14
N GLY A 42 1.13 -0.99 -4.91
CA GLY A 42 -0.08 -1.71 -4.48
C GLY A 42 0.16 -3.19 -4.21
N THR A 43 1.14 -3.79 -4.90
CA THR A 43 1.51 -5.20 -4.70
C THR A 43 2.32 -5.44 -3.43
N SER A 44 2.96 -4.42 -2.86
CA SER A 44 3.72 -4.52 -1.60
C SER A 44 3.05 -3.83 -0.41
N ALA A 45 1.99 -3.07 -0.65
CA ALA A 45 1.24 -2.35 0.38
C ALA A 45 0.65 -3.26 1.47
N PRO A 46 0.01 -4.42 1.17
CA PRO A 46 -0.51 -5.27 2.23
C PRO A 46 0.61 -5.89 3.08
N GLU A 47 1.72 -6.31 2.47
CA GLU A 47 2.89 -6.85 3.17
C GLU A 47 3.53 -5.79 4.09
N LEU A 48 3.64 -4.55 3.60
CA LEU A 48 4.13 -3.42 4.40
C LEU A 48 3.16 -3.09 5.56
N ALA A 49 1.85 -3.09 5.32
CA ALA A 49 0.86 -2.83 6.36
C ALA A 49 0.90 -3.90 7.47
N VAL A 50 1.03 -5.18 7.10
CA VAL A 50 1.20 -6.28 8.06
C VAL A 50 2.52 -6.17 8.83
N SER A 51 3.62 -5.87 8.13
CA SER A 51 4.95 -5.71 8.74
C SER A 51 4.99 -4.54 9.73
N VAL A 52 4.44 -3.38 9.37
CA VAL A 52 4.32 -2.20 10.26
C VAL A 52 3.38 -2.49 11.42
N GLY A 53 2.25 -3.15 11.17
CA GLY A 53 1.31 -3.56 12.22
C GLY A 53 1.95 -4.48 13.26
N ALA A 54 2.73 -5.47 12.82
CA ALA A 54 3.46 -6.39 13.70
C ALA A 54 4.58 -5.67 14.48
N ALA A 55 5.30 -4.73 13.84
CA ALA A 55 6.32 -3.93 14.52
C ALA A 55 5.72 -3.02 15.61
N TRP A 56 4.51 -2.48 15.39
CA TRP A 56 3.81 -1.65 16.36
C TRP A 56 3.13 -2.43 17.49
N ALA A 57 2.72 -3.66 17.25
CA ALA A 57 2.12 -4.51 18.28
C ALA A 57 3.17 -5.03 19.31
N GLY A 58 4.45 -4.94 18.98
CA GLY A 58 5.54 -5.48 19.80
C GLY A 58 5.89 -6.93 19.44
N GLU A 59 5.05 -7.60 18.65
CA GLU A 59 5.31 -8.87 17.96
C GLU A 59 6.25 -8.70 16.75
N ALA A 60 7.36 -7.97 16.92
CA ALA A 60 8.45 -7.92 15.94
C ALA A 60 9.01 -9.33 15.62
N ASP A 61 8.76 -10.31 16.50
CA ASP A 61 9.15 -11.70 16.35
C ASP A 61 8.43 -12.41 15.17
N LEU A 62 7.17 -12.08 14.88
CA LEU A 62 6.44 -12.69 13.75
C LEU A 62 6.89 -12.16 12.38
N GLY A 63 7.40 -10.93 12.33
CA GLY A 63 7.93 -10.31 11.11
C GLY A 63 9.36 -10.73 10.80
N LEU A 64 10.22 -10.81 11.82
CA LEU A 64 11.61 -11.27 11.66
C LEU A 64 11.70 -12.79 11.43
N GLY A 65 10.83 -13.59 12.07
CA GLY A 65 10.80 -15.04 11.90
C GLY A 65 10.56 -15.50 10.45
N ASN A 66 9.80 -14.74 9.65
CA ASN A 66 9.54 -15.07 8.25
C ASN A 66 10.67 -14.63 7.29
N ILE A 67 11.42 -13.58 7.63
CA ILE A 67 12.52 -13.04 6.80
C ILE A 67 13.84 -13.80 7.07
N VAL A 68 14.07 -14.20 8.33
CA VAL A 68 15.26 -14.98 8.73
C VAL A 68 15.05 -16.49 8.53
N GLY A 69 13.81 -16.99 8.64
CA GLY A 69 13.52 -18.43 8.60
C GLY A 69 13.44 -19.10 7.22
N ARG A 70 13.56 -18.36 6.10
CA ARG A 70 13.53 -18.97 4.74
C ARG A 70 14.90 -19.35 4.18
N ASN A 71 15.96 -19.31 5.00
CA ASN A 71 17.26 -19.86 4.62
C ASN A 71 17.96 -20.56 5.79
N SER A 72 17.44 -21.73 6.16
CA SER A 72 18.16 -22.88 6.73
C SER A 72 17.38 -24.13 6.39
#